data_AF-A0A7Z9XHU7-F1
#
_entry.id   AF-A0A7Z9XHU7-F1
#
_cell.length_a   1.000
_cell.length_b   1.000
_cell.length_c   1.000
_cell.angle_alpha   90.00
_cell.angle_beta   90.00
_cell.angle_gamma   90.00
#
_symmetry.space_group_name_H-M   'P 1'
#
loop_
_entity.id
_entity.type
_entity.pdbx_description
1 polymer ?
#
loop_
_entity_poly.entity_id
_entity_poly.type
_entity_poly.pdbx_seq_one_letter_code
_entity_poly.pdbx_strand_id
1 'polypeptide(L)'
;MNLVELKAKKVAELTQLAKEFRIEGSSGMRKQELMFALLQAQTEKNGLIYGEGVLEILPDGFGFLRAPDYSYLPGPDDIYISPSQIRRFSLRTGDTVSGQIRPPKDSERYFALLKVEAVNFEDPEKSRDKILFDNLTPLYPERKILLERGA
;
A
#
# COMPACT_ATOMS: atom_id res chain seq x y z
N MET A 1 -11.52 -3.56 8.15
CA MET A 1 -11.47 -4.01 6.76
C MET A 1 -10.38 -3.21 6.06
N ASN A 2 -9.29 -3.88 5.69
CA ASN A 2 -8.14 -3.28 5.00
C ASN A 2 -8.23 -3.58 3.49
N LEU A 3 -7.65 -2.73 2.66
CA LEU A 3 -7.49 -2.96 1.22
C LEU A 3 -6.89 -4.34 0.91
N VAL A 4 -5.90 -4.80 1.69
CA VAL A 4 -5.26 -6.11 1.51
C VAL A 4 -6.26 -7.26 1.69
N GLU A 5 -7.11 -7.20 2.71
CA GLU A 5 -8.13 -8.23 2.99
C GLU A 5 -9.17 -8.32 1.87
N LEU A 6 -9.56 -7.17 1.29
CA LEU A 6 -10.52 -7.13 0.19
C LEU A 6 -9.91 -7.66 -1.11
N LYS A 7 -8.63 -7.40 -1.38
CA LYS A 7 -7.93 -7.96 -2.55
C LYS A 7 -7.89 -9.49 -2.52
N ALA A 8 -7.70 -10.08 -1.35
CA ALA A 8 -7.64 -11.53 -1.17
C ALA A 8 -8.99 -12.24 -1.41
N LYS A 9 -10.12 -11.53 -1.32
CA LYS A 9 -11.45 -12.11 -1.51
C LYS A 9 -11.77 -12.40 -2.98
N LYS A 10 -12.56 -13.47 -3.18
CA LYS A 10 -13.12 -13.81 -4.51
C LYS A 10 -14.19 -12.81 -4.90
N VAL A 11 -14.40 -12.63 -6.21
CA VAL A 11 -15.43 -11.72 -6.75
C VAL A 11 -16.82 -12.06 -6.17
N ALA A 12 -17.16 -13.34 -6.07
CA ALA A 12 -18.43 -13.77 -5.46
C ALA A 12 -18.59 -13.30 -4.00
N GLU A 13 -17.53 -13.38 -3.19
CA GLU A 13 -17.55 -12.89 -1.81
C GLU A 13 -17.67 -11.37 -1.76
N LEU A 14 -16.97 -10.66 -2.65
CA LEU A 14 -17.07 -9.20 -2.76
C LEU A 14 -18.47 -8.75 -3.18
N THR A 15 -19.11 -9.44 -4.13
CA THR A 15 -20.49 -9.15 -4.53
C THR A 15 -21.48 -9.43 -3.39
N GLN A 16 -21.25 -10.49 -2.61
CA GLN A 16 -22.09 -10.81 -1.44
C GLN A 16 -21.97 -9.72 -0.36
N LEU A 17 -20.74 -9.33 -0.02
CA LEU A 17 -20.46 -8.20 0.85
C LEU A 17 -21.11 -6.92 0.33
N ALA A 18 -21.02 -6.63 -0.97
CA ALA A 18 -21.59 -5.42 -1.54
C ALA A 18 -23.11 -5.37 -1.38
N LYS A 19 -23.81 -6.52 -1.47
CA LYS A 19 -25.24 -6.62 -1.17
C LYS A 19 -25.54 -6.38 0.30
N GLU A 20 -24.74 -6.92 1.22
CA GLU A 20 -24.88 -6.68 2.67
C GLU A 20 -24.73 -5.20 3.03
N PHE A 21 -23.82 -4.50 2.35
CA PHE A 21 -23.62 -3.05 2.48
C PHE A 21 -24.61 -2.20 1.68
N ARG A 22 -25.60 -2.82 1.00
CA ARG A 22 -26.62 -2.15 0.18
C ARG A 22 -26.05 -1.30 -0.97
N ILE A 23 -24.96 -1.74 -1.57
CA ILE A 23 -24.36 -1.10 -2.74
C ILE A 23 -25.16 -1.49 -3.98
N GLU A 24 -25.76 -0.50 -4.64
CA GLU A 24 -26.53 -0.66 -5.87
C GLU A 24 -25.62 -1.03 -7.07
N GLY A 25 -26.13 -1.84 -8.00
CA GLY A 25 -25.40 -2.19 -9.23
C GLY A 25 -24.21 -3.15 -9.04
N SER A 26 -24.02 -3.72 -7.84
CA SER A 26 -22.85 -4.54 -7.49
C SER A 26 -22.63 -5.77 -8.39
N SER A 27 -23.69 -6.33 -8.98
CA SER A 27 -23.60 -7.49 -9.89
C SER A 27 -22.88 -7.21 -11.22
N GLY A 28 -22.85 -5.94 -11.68
CA GLY A 28 -22.23 -5.55 -12.95
C GLY A 28 -20.83 -4.94 -12.79
N MET A 29 -20.41 -4.70 -11.56
CA MET A 29 -19.16 -4.02 -11.24
C MET A 29 -17.96 -4.94 -11.44
N ARG A 30 -16.85 -4.36 -11.93
CA ARG A 30 -15.55 -5.06 -11.93
C ARG A 30 -15.08 -5.28 -10.50
N LYS A 31 -14.17 -6.25 -10.27
CA LYS A 31 -13.59 -6.54 -8.95
C LYS A 31 -13.08 -5.26 -8.25
N GLN A 32 -12.45 -4.38 -9.02
CA GLN A 32 -11.92 -3.12 -8.50
C GLN A 32 -13.00 -2.13 -8.08
N GLU A 33 -14.04 -1.97 -8.90
CA GLU A 33 -15.20 -1.12 -8.58
C GLU A 33 -15.94 -1.63 -7.34
N LEU A 34 -16.09 -2.96 -7.20
CA LEU A 34 -16.61 -3.60 -6.00
C LEU A 34 -15.78 -3.28 -4.77
N MET A 35 -14.45 -3.42 -4.84
CA MET A 35 -13.56 -3.08 -3.74
C MET A 35 -13.66 -1.60 -3.37
N PHE A 36 -13.70 -0.71 -4.36
CA PHE A 36 -13.85 0.72 -4.13
C PHE A 36 -15.16 1.06 -3.41
N ALA A 37 -16.29 0.55 -3.93
CA ALA A 37 -17.60 0.81 -3.34
C ALA A 37 -17.73 0.25 -1.92
N LEU A 38 -17.16 -0.94 -1.67
CA LEU A 38 -17.09 -1.54 -0.33
C LEU A 38 -16.26 -0.70 0.64
N LEU A 39 -15.09 -0.22 0.20
CA LEU A 39 -14.23 0.65 1.00
C LEU A 39 -14.91 1.98 1.31
N GLN A 40 -15.61 2.56 0.35
CA GLN A 40 -16.36 3.80 0.54
C GLN A 40 -17.48 3.61 1.58
N ALA A 41 -18.34 2.60 1.40
CA ALA A 41 -19.41 2.28 2.34
C ALA A 41 -18.89 1.96 3.76
N GLN A 42 -17.71 1.36 3.86
CA GLN A 42 -17.05 1.08 5.13
C GLN A 42 -16.44 2.33 5.78
N THR A 43 -15.88 3.24 4.99
CA THR A 43 -15.31 4.52 5.50
C THR A 43 -16.39 5.37 6.12
N GLU A 44 -17.57 5.42 5.50
CA GLU A 44 -18.74 6.13 6.05
C GLU A 44 -19.19 5.57 7.41
N LYS A 45 -18.92 4.29 7.70
CA LYS A 45 -19.28 3.64 8.98
C LYS A 45 -18.17 3.65 10.05
N ASN A 46 -16.93 3.37 9.66
CA ASN A 46 -15.82 3.08 10.59
C ASN A 46 -14.62 4.04 10.45
N GLY A 47 -14.70 5.04 9.58
CA GLY A 47 -13.85 6.23 9.57
C GLY A 47 -12.46 6.12 8.95
N LEU A 48 -11.81 4.94 8.93
CA LEU A 48 -10.41 4.82 8.49
C LEU A 48 -10.16 3.56 7.63
N ILE A 49 -9.47 3.75 6.49
CA ILE A 49 -8.94 2.67 5.64
C ILE A 49 -7.41 2.68 5.74
N TYR A 50 -6.82 1.49 5.72
CA TYR A 50 -5.37 1.31 5.72
C TYR A 50 -4.90 0.67 4.42
N GLY A 51 -3.68 1.00 4.00
CA GLY A 51 -3.00 0.44 2.85
C GLY A 51 -1.50 0.32 3.08
N GLU A 52 -0.87 -0.55 2.29
CA GLU A 52 0.56 -0.82 2.31
C GLU A 52 1.05 -1.08 0.89
N GLY A 53 2.29 -0.68 0.59
CA GLY A 53 2.97 -1.05 -0.64
C GLY A 53 4.41 -0.53 -0.67
N VAL A 54 5.14 -0.89 -1.73
CA VAL A 54 6.52 -0.46 -1.95
C VAL A 54 6.54 0.81 -2.79
N LEU A 55 7.21 1.84 -2.29
CA LEU A 55 7.28 3.15 -2.93
C LEU A 55 8.09 3.11 -4.23
N GLU A 56 7.49 3.63 -5.30
CA GLU A 56 8.18 4.05 -6.52
C GLU A 56 8.00 5.56 -6.70
N ILE A 57 9.11 6.31 -6.69
CA ILE A 57 9.12 7.76 -6.94
C ILE A 57 9.33 8.01 -8.44
N LEU A 58 8.46 8.80 -9.05
CA LEU A 58 8.52 9.20 -10.45
C LEU A 58 9.32 10.50 -10.63
N PRO A 59 9.76 10.83 -11.86
CA PRO A 59 10.60 12.01 -12.12
C PRO A 59 10.02 13.34 -11.64
N ASP A 60 8.69 13.47 -11.62
CA ASP A 60 7.98 14.66 -11.15
C ASP A 60 7.94 14.77 -9.60
N GLY A 61 8.54 13.82 -8.89
CA GLY A 61 8.74 13.83 -7.44
C GLY A 61 7.54 13.34 -6.62
N PHE A 62 6.43 12.98 -7.25
CA PHE A 62 5.37 12.19 -6.60
C PHE A 62 5.64 10.70 -6.80
N GLY A 63 4.91 9.83 -6.10
CA GLY A 63 5.10 8.40 -6.20
C GLY A 63 3.84 7.57 -6.05
N PHE A 64 4.00 6.27 -6.25
CA PHE A 64 2.97 5.27 -6.02
C PHE A 64 3.50 4.16 -5.12
N LEU A 65 2.67 3.67 -4.21
CA LEU A 65 2.92 2.43 -3.49
C LEU A 65 2.43 1.28 -4.35
N ARG A 66 3.36 0.49 -4.87
CA ARG A 66 3.11 -0.68 -5.72
C ARG A 66 2.84 -1.91 -4.86
N ALA A 67 1.91 -2.74 -5.31
CA ALA A 67 1.55 -3.97 -4.62
C ALA A 67 2.46 -5.16 -5.03
N PRO A 68 2.92 -5.99 -4.07
CA PRO A 68 3.67 -7.20 -4.37
C PRO A 68 2.86 -8.22 -5.18
N ASP A 69 1.54 -8.28 -4.95
CA ASP A 69 0.61 -9.17 -5.67
C ASP A 69 0.55 -8.88 -7.19
N TYR A 70 0.96 -7.68 -7.59
CA TYR A 70 1.02 -7.26 -9.00
C TYR A 70 2.46 -7.19 -9.50
N SER A 71 3.39 -7.90 -8.85
CA SER A 71 4.82 -7.91 -9.19
C SER A 71 5.45 -6.52 -9.24
N TYR A 72 4.94 -5.60 -8.41
CA TYR A 72 5.33 -4.18 -8.38
C TYR A 72 5.11 -3.43 -9.71
N LEU A 73 4.30 -3.97 -10.61
CA LEU A 73 3.91 -3.29 -11.83
C LEU A 73 2.84 -2.21 -11.55
N PRO A 74 2.69 -1.22 -12.44
CA PRO A 74 1.62 -0.25 -12.33
C PRO A 74 0.24 -0.92 -12.28
N GLY A 75 -0.44 -0.75 -11.16
CA GLY A 75 -1.75 -1.32 -10.87
C GLY A 75 -2.79 -0.22 -10.68
N PRO A 76 -4.07 -0.51 -10.97
CA PRO A 76 -5.12 0.48 -10.80
C PRO A 76 -5.49 0.68 -9.31
N ASP A 77 -4.98 -0.20 -8.43
CA ASP A 77 -5.07 -0.23 -6.98
C ASP A 77 -3.84 0.36 -6.27
N ASP A 78 -2.95 1.01 -7.01
CA ASP A 78 -1.80 1.72 -6.47
C ASP A 78 -2.22 2.91 -5.61
N ILE A 79 -1.42 3.19 -4.59
CA ILE A 79 -1.68 4.27 -3.65
C ILE A 79 -0.76 5.44 -3.99
N TYR A 80 -1.35 6.54 -4.40
CA TYR A 80 -0.67 7.82 -4.61
C TYR A 80 -0.07 8.34 -3.31
N ILE A 81 1.18 8.80 -3.39
CA ILE A 81 1.85 9.55 -2.34
C ILE A 81 2.35 10.89 -2.88
N SER A 82 2.09 11.96 -2.12
CA SER A 82 2.46 13.31 -2.53
C SER A 82 3.96 13.60 -2.38
N PRO A 83 4.53 14.51 -3.18
CA PRO A 83 5.92 14.95 -3.01
C PRO A 83 6.22 15.48 -1.60
N SER A 84 5.24 16.14 -0.98
CA SER A 84 5.36 16.68 0.39
C SER A 84 5.53 15.57 1.43
N GLN A 85 4.80 14.45 1.30
CA GLN A 85 4.95 13.29 2.19
C GLN A 85 6.31 12.61 1.99
N ILE A 86 6.72 12.42 0.73
CA ILE A 86 8.04 11.86 0.38
C ILE A 86 9.15 12.68 1.03
N ARG A 87 9.11 14.01 0.88
CA ARG A 87 10.12 14.91 1.47
C ARG A 87 10.10 14.90 3.00
N ARG A 88 8.91 14.92 3.61
CA ARG A 88 8.76 15.01 5.07
C ARG A 88 9.43 13.83 5.79
N PHE A 89 9.21 12.62 5.28
CA PHE A 89 9.74 11.37 5.86
C PHE A 89 11.02 10.89 5.18
N SER A 90 11.62 11.72 4.30
CA SER A 90 12.85 11.40 3.57
C SER A 90 12.81 10.05 2.84
N LEU A 91 11.63 9.72 2.29
CA LEU A 91 11.36 8.44 1.64
C LEU A 91 12.12 8.30 0.33
N ARG A 92 12.44 7.06 -0.02
CA ARG A 92 13.13 6.68 -1.26
C ARG A 92 12.40 5.55 -1.97
N THR A 93 12.62 5.45 -3.28
CA THR A 93 12.17 4.28 -4.05
C THR A 93 12.70 3.00 -3.41
N GLY A 94 11.80 2.05 -3.16
CA GLY A 94 12.09 0.80 -2.45
C GLY A 94 11.61 0.76 -1.00
N ASP A 95 11.26 1.90 -0.39
CA ASP A 95 10.70 1.91 0.96
C ASP A 95 9.31 1.26 1.00
N THR A 96 9.10 0.32 1.92
CA THR A 96 7.77 -0.20 2.21
C THR A 96 7.06 0.80 3.11
N VAL A 97 5.94 1.36 2.65
CA VAL A 97 5.18 2.37 3.38
C VAL A 97 3.80 1.83 3.68
N SER A 98 3.38 1.96 4.93
CA SER A 98 2.01 1.64 5.35
C SER A 98 1.39 2.80 6.12
N GLY A 99 0.06 2.88 6.04
CA GLY A 99 -0.70 3.86 6.78
C GLY A 99 -2.10 4.07 6.25
N GLN A 100 -2.70 5.18 6.67
CA GLN A 100 -4.09 5.49 6.36
C GLN A 100 -4.21 5.98 4.93
N ILE A 101 -5.17 5.44 4.19
CA ILE A 101 -5.48 5.82 2.82
C ILE A 101 -6.91 6.33 2.72
N ARG A 102 -7.19 7.07 1.64
CA ARG A 102 -8.54 7.46 1.25
C ARG A 102 -8.84 7.05 -0.18
N PRO A 103 -10.13 6.81 -0.51
CA PRO A 103 -10.56 6.66 -1.89
C PRO A 103 -10.24 7.92 -2.71
N PRO A 104 -10.03 7.78 -4.04
CA PRO A 104 -10.02 8.91 -4.96
C PRO A 104 -11.29 9.77 -4.84
N LYS A 105 -11.12 11.09 -4.96
CA LYS A 105 -12.22 12.04 -5.21
C LYS A 105 -12.63 12.01 -6.69
N ASP A 106 -13.69 12.72 -7.05
CA ASP A 106 -14.26 12.74 -8.42
C ASP A 106 -13.25 13.03 -9.54
N SER A 107 -12.17 13.77 -9.26
CA SER A 107 -11.12 14.11 -10.22
C SER A 107 -9.88 13.19 -10.16
N GLU A 108 -9.86 12.22 -9.25
CA GLU A 108 -8.70 11.37 -8.96
C GLU A 108 -8.97 9.93 -9.41
N ARG A 109 -7.91 9.19 -9.76
CA ARG A 109 -8.01 7.80 -10.24
C ARG A 109 -7.51 6.76 -9.24
N TYR A 110 -6.70 7.17 -8.27
CA TYR A 110 -5.97 6.28 -7.37
C TYR A 110 -6.32 6.56 -5.93
N PHE A 111 -6.14 5.56 -5.06
CA PHE A 111 -6.15 5.80 -3.62
C PHE A 111 -5.04 6.79 -3.27
N ALA A 112 -5.24 7.61 -2.25
CA ALA A 112 -4.22 8.55 -1.79
C ALA A 112 -3.85 8.27 -0.34
N LEU A 113 -2.56 8.31 -0.03
CA LEU A 113 -2.08 8.19 1.34
C LEU A 113 -2.45 9.45 2.13
N LEU A 114 -3.20 9.29 3.21
CA LEU A 114 -3.54 10.36 4.15
C LEU A 114 -2.44 10.56 5.18
N LYS A 115 -2.01 9.46 5.81
CA LYS A 115 -1.06 9.48 6.92
C LYS A 115 -0.12 8.29 6.81
N VAL A 116 1.17 8.56 6.87
CA VAL A 116 2.22 7.52 7.01
C VAL A 116 2.21 7.05 8.46
N GLU A 117 2.11 5.75 8.68
CA GLU A 117 2.14 5.14 10.01
C GLU A 117 3.40 4.32 10.25
N ALA A 118 3.93 3.66 9.20
CA ALA A 118 5.22 2.99 9.28
C ALA A 118 5.99 3.09 7.96
N VAL A 119 7.32 3.03 8.07
CA VAL A 119 8.27 2.96 6.97
C VAL A 119 9.21 1.79 7.25
N ASN A 120 9.28 0.83 6.32
CA ASN A 120 10.04 -0.41 6.46
C ASN A 120 9.75 -1.13 7.78
N PHE A 121 8.46 -1.24 8.14
CA PHE A 121 7.95 -1.89 9.37
C PHE A 121 8.36 -1.22 10.70
N GLU A 122 8.86 0.00 10.64
CA GLU A 122 9.28 0.78 11.81
C GLU A 122 8.58 2.14 11.86
N ASP A 123 8.70 2.82 13.02
CA ASP A 123 8.22 4.19 13.18
C ASP A 123 8.88 5.11 12.13
N PRO A 124 8.10 5.94 11.39
CA PRO A 124 8.61 6.80 10.34
C PRO A 124 9.73 7.74 10.79
N GLU A 125 9.75 8.16 12.06
CA GLU A 125 10.79 9.05 12.58
C GLU A 125 12.15 8.34 12.67
N LYS A 126 12.19 7.02 12.92
CA LYS A 126 13.44 6.25 12.95
C LYS A 126 14.11 6.13 11.58
N SER A 127 13.36 6.26 10.50
CA SER A 127 13.89 6.16 9.14
C SER A 127 14.87 7.29 8.81
N ARG A 128 14.82 8.41 9.54
CA ARG A 128 15.66 9.59 9.30
C ARG A 128 17.11 9.40 9.74
N ASP A 129 17.34 8.57 10.75
CA ASP A 129 18.66 8.32 11.32
C ASP A 129 19.40 7.18 10.63
N LYS A 130 18.81 6.55 9.61
CA LYS A 130 19.40 5.41 8.91
C LYS A 130 20.55 5.84 8.01
N ILE A 131 21.65 5.10 8.12
CA ILE A 131 22.78 5.22 7.19
C ILE A 131 22.33 4.71 5.82
N LEU A 132 22.65 5.47 4.78
CA LEU A 132 22.36 5.08 3.40
C LEU A 132 23.14 3.82 3.04
N PHE A 133 22.52 2.94 2.26
CA PHE A 133 23.15 1.68 1.84
C PHE A 133 24.53 1.90 1.21
N ASP A 134 24.67 2.91 0.34
CA ASP A 134 25.94 3.26 -0.33
C ASP A 134 27.06 3.70 0.65
N ASN A 135 26.69 4.11 1.87
CA ASN A 135 27.64 4.53 2.90
C ASN A 135 28.02 3.40 3.86
N LEU A 136 27.42 2.20 3.71
CA LEU A 136 27.80 1.04 4.52
C LEU A 136 29.18 0.53 4.10
N THR A 137 29.98 0.10 5.07
CA THR A 137 31.28 -0.51 4.79
C THR A 137 31.08 -1.92 4.24
N PRO A 138 31.54 -2.24 3.02
CA PRO A 138 31.44 -3.59 2.47
C PRO A 138 32.40 -4.52 3.22
N LEU A 139 31.91 -5.69 3.64
CA LEU A 139 32.66 -6.72 4.34
C LEU A 139 32.42 -8.09 3.70
N TYR A 140 33.34 -9.02 3.94
CA TYR A 140 33.09 -10.44 3.67
C TYR A 140 32.03 -10.98 4.63
N PRO A 141 31.27 -12.03 4.26
CA PRO A 141 30.30 -12.64 5.16
C PRO A 141 30.98 -13.22 6.41
N GLU A 142 30.65 -12.68 7.59
CA GLU A 142 31.16 -13.17 8.87
C GLU A 142 30.29 -14.30 9.47
N ARG A 143 29.07 -14.48 8.95
CA ARG A 143 28.11 -15.47 9.43
C ARG A 143 27.71 -16.41 8.30
N LYS A 144 27.88 -17.72 8.52
CA LYS A 144 27.43 -18.76 7.61
C LYS A 144 25.92 -18.97 7.76
N ILE A 145 25.17 -18.84 6.68
CA ILE A 145 23.79 -19.29 6.62
C ILE A 145 23.83 -20.80 6.37
N LEU A 146 23.40 -21.60 7.35
CA LEU A 146 23.32 -23.05 7.21
C LEU A 146 22.06 -23.41 6.44
N LEU A 147 22.25 -23.96 5.24
CA LEU A 147 21.14 -24.41 4.38
C LEU A 147 20.78 -25.88 4.62
N GLU A 148 21.61 -26.60 5.35
CA GLU A 148 21.37 -27.99 5.74
C GLU A 148 20.13 -28.07 6.62
N ARG A 149 19.23 -28.99 6.26
CA ARG A 149 18.00 -29.25 6.99
C ARG A 149 18.08 -30.66 7.60
N GLY A 150 18.91 -30.81 8.64
CA GLY A 150 19.04 -32.04 9.43
C GLY A 150 20.09 -33.03 8.93
N ALA A 151 20.66 -33.75 9.92
CA ALA A 151 21.77 -34.71 9.84
C ALA A 151 21.48 -36.00 9.07
#